data_AF-A0A1E4RUC2-F1
#
_entry.id   AF-A0A1E4RUC2-F1
#
_cell.length_a   1.000
_cell.length_b   1.000
_cell.length_c   1.000
_cell.angle_alpha   90.00
_cell.angle_beta   90.00
_cell.angle_gamma   90.00
#
_symmetry.space_group_name_H-M   'P 1'
#
loop_
_entity.id
_entity.type
_entity.pdbx_description
1 polymer ?
#
loop_
_entity_poly.entity_id
_entity_poly.type
_entity_poly.pdbx_seq_one_letter_code
_entity_poly.pdbx_strand_id
1 'polypeptide(L)'
;MNQCAGITKQGRRCRIRGTGRYCRYHDPNVRVNEVAKQSRLPDKGFIYVYTLEHLLEKSPKRQEWLQIQPLNSKEFQPFNPKKHILIKVGMTRGSVEKRVRQWQVQCNHKIVIVDPYEHIGSQSLVTMFKCLSVEEDYNHYNTIDKGFKCSQNLFKVEQLIHNKLRDQYGRGDVHCKSCEDQGRSGLHVEWFKIPKKSLKKVYTLIDTTIDQFTAD
;
A
#
# COMPACT_ATOMS: atom_id res chain seq x y z
N MET A 1 -23.46 -27.39 26.63
CA MET A 1 -22.60 -26.45 25.88
C MET A 1 -22.92 -26.57 24.41
N ASN A 2 -23.34 -25.50 23.75
CA ASN A 2 -23.78 -25.53 22.36
C ASN A 2 -22.70 -25.00 21.43
N GLN A 3 -22.63 -25.54 20.21
CA GLN A 3 -21.74 -25.02 19.18
C GLN A 3 -22.26 -23.66 18.69
N CYS A 4 -21.34 -22.69 18.57
CA CYS A 4 -21.63 -21.36 18.06
C CYS A 4 -22.37 -21.40 16.70
N ALA A 5 -23.42 -20.59 16.58
CA ALA A 5 -24.21 -20.43 15.35
C ALA A 5 -23.57 -19.46 14.33
N GLY A 6 -22.40 -18.89 14.62
CA GLY A 6 -21.72 -17.94 13.73
C GLY A 6 -21.07 -18.59 12.51
N ILE A 7 -20.92 -17.81 11.43
CA ILE A 7 -20.22 -18.19 10.20
C ILE A 7 -18.88 -17.46 10.13
N THR A 8 -17.79 -18.18 9.84
CA THR A 8 -16.45 -17.61 9.71
C THR A 8 -16.30 -16.81 8.42
N LYS A 9 -15.23 -16.00 8.31
CA LYS A 9 -14.90 -15.24 7.07
C LYS A 9 -14.74 -16.12 5.82
N GLN A 10 -14.55 -17.43 5.99
CA GLN A 10 -14.44 -18.41 4.91
C GLN A 10 -15.77 -19.12 4.61
N GLY A 11 -16.89 -18.62 5.13
CA GLY A 11 -18.23 -19.19 4.89
C GLY A 11 -18.53 -20.49 5.65
N ARG A 12 -17.65 -20.92 6.58
CA ARG A 12 -17.81 -22.18 7.33
C ARG A 12 -18.45 -21.94 8.69
N ARG A 13 -19.18 -22.92 9.22
CA ARG A 13 -19.77 -22.85 10.58
C ARG A 13 -18.68 -22.79 11.65
N CYS A 14 -18.83 -21.87 12.61
CA CYS A 14 -17.90 -21.72 13.73
C CYS A 14 -17.89 -23.00 14.59
N ARG A 15 -16.68 -23.48 14.92
CA ARG A 15 -16.48 -24.72 15.71
C ARG A 15 -16.34 -24.48 17.22
N ILE A 16 -16.34 -23.22 17.66
CA ILE A 16 -16.16 -22.87 19.07
C ILE A 16 -17.43 -23.23 19.84
N ARG A 17 -17.29 -23.92 20.98
CA ARG A 17 -18.37 -24.23 21.91
C ARG A 17 -18.47 -23.13 22.96
N GLY A 18 -19.69 -22.72 23.29
CA GLY A 18 -19.96 -21.66 24.27
C GLY A 18 -21.15 -21.97 25.16
N THR A 19 -21.35 -21.12 26.15
CA THR A 19 -22.51 -21.16 27.06
C THR A 19 -23.77 -20.57 26.40
N GLY A 20 -23.62 -19.72 25.37
CA GLY A 20 -24.72 -19.10 24.62
C GLY A 20 -24.79 -19.51 23.14
N ARG A 21 -25.70 -18.86 22.39
CA ARG A 21 -25.93 -19.10 20.95
C ARG A 21 -24.73 -18.72 20.07
N TYR A 22 -23.95 -17.72 20.48
CA TYR A 22 -22.74 -17.27 19.80
C TYR A 22 -21.53 -17.32 20.75
N CYS A 23 -20.34 -17.54 20.19
CA CYS A 23 -19.08 -17.41 20.94
C CYS A 23 -18.65 -15.94 21.00
N ARG A 24 -17.67 -15.62 21.87
CA ARG A 24 -17.14 -14.25 22.03
C ARG A 24 -16.75 -13.52 20.72
N TYR A 25 -16.37 -14.26 19.68
CA TYR A 25 -15.97 -13.70 18.38
C TYR A 25 -17.14 -13.44 17.42
N HIS A 26 -18.30 -14.02 17.70
CA HIS A 26 -19.53 -13.88 16.94
C HIS A 26 -20.66 -13.25 17.76
N ASP A 27 -20.35 -12.77 18.98
CA ASP A 27 -21.29 -12.05 19.81
C ASP A 27 -21.58 -10.68 19.17
N PRO A 28 -22.84 -10.40 18.78
CA PRO A 28 -23.23 -9.12 18.21
C PRO A 28 -22.88 -7.94 19.13
N ASN A 29 -23.00 -8.11 20.44
CA ASN A 29 -22.75 -7.04 21.41
C ASN A 29 -21.26 -6.70 21.53
N VAL A 30 -20.38 -7.69 21.36
CA VAL A 30 -18.93 -7.46 21.28
C VAL A 30 -18.58 -6.73 19.99
N ARG A 31 -19.19 -7.10 18.86
CA ARG A 31 -18.96 -6.41 17.58
C ARG A 31 -19.42 -4.96 17.59
N VAL A 32 -20.60 -4.65 18.16
CA VAL A 32 -21.09 -3.27 18.27
C VAL A 32 -20.13 -2.43 19.12
N ASN A 33 -19.63 -2.98 20.23
CA ASN A 33 -18.64 -2.30 21.06
C ASN A 33 -17.28 -2.13 20.37
N GLU A 34 -16.80 -3.11 19.60
CA GLU A 34 -15.55 -2.98 18.83
C GLU A 34 -15.66 -1.95 17.70
N VAL A 35 -16.79 -1.91 16.98
CA VAL A 35 -17.06 -0.91 15.93
C VAL A 35 -17.15 0.50 16.55
N ALA A 36 -17.83 0.65 17.68
CA ALA A 36 -17.90 1.90 18.43
C ALA A 36 -16.56 2.32 19.07
N LYS A 37 -15.65 1.37 19.35
CA LYS A 37 -14.27 1.66 19.81
C LYS A 37 -13.38 2.10 18.65
N GLN A 38 -13.53 1.50 17.47
CA GLN A 38 -12.78 1.86 16.27
C GLN A 38 -13.15 3.24 15.72
N SER A 39 -14.38 3.71 15.95
CA SER A 39 -14.80 5.08 15.59
C SER A 39 -14.27 6.16 16.54
N ARG A 40 -13.64 5.79 17.67
CA ARG A 40 -13.08 6.73 18.67
C ARG A 40 -11.56 6.84 18.66
N LEU A 41 -10.85 5.95 17.96
CA LEU A 41 -9.41 6.10 17.78
C LEU A 41 -9.18 7.18 16.71
N PRO A 42 -8.28 8.15 16.95
CA PRO A 42 -7.95 9.14 15.93
C PRO A 42 -7.51 8.39 14.66
N ASP A 43 -8.07 8.76 13.52
CA ASP A 43 -7.76 8.17 12.21
C ASP A 43 -6.40 8.68 11.71
N LYS A 44 -5.38 8.38 12.51
CA LYS A 44 -3.99 8.76 12.33
C LYS A 44 -3.16 7.56 11.90
N GLY A 45 -2.08 7.82 11.20
CA GLY A 45 -1.17 6.78 10.74
C GLY A 45 -0.17 7.30 9.71
N PHE A 46 0.23 6.40 8.82
CA PHE A 46 1.20 6.69 7.77
C PHE A 46 0.66 6.32 6.40
N ILE A 47 0.90 7.20 5.43
CA ILE A 47 0.83 6.90 4.00
C ILE A 47 2.23 6.54 3.53
N TYR A 48 2.39 5.46 2.78
CA TYR A 48 3.70 5.01 2.31
C TYR A 48 3.63 4.52 0.87
N VAL A 49 4.74 4.66 0.16
CA VAL A 49 4.87 4.25 -1.24
C VAL A 49 5.77 3.03 -1.30
N TYR A 50 5.35 1.99 -2.00
CA TYR A 50 6.17 0.79 -2.17
C TYR A 50 6.09 0.24 -3.59
N THR A 51 7.09 -0.58 -3.93
CA THR A 51 7.22 -1.24 -5.23
C THR A 51 7.76 -2.66 -5.03
N LEU A 52 7.95 -3.39 -6.13
CA LEU A 52 8.60 -4.70 -6.14
C LEU A 52 10.12 -4.50 -6.16
N GLU A 53 10.85 -5.25 -5.33
CA GLU A 53 12.31 -5.09 -5.13
C GLU A 53 13.08 -5.03 -6.47
N HIS A 54 12.79 -5.97 -7.38
CA HIS A 54 13.46 -6.08 -8.67
C HIS A 54 13.29 -4.85 -9.58
N LEU A 55 12.32 -3.96 -9.32
CA LEU A 55 12.09 -2.75 -10.10
C LEU A 55 13.02 -1.59 -9.72
N LEU A 56 13.66 -1.68 -8.54
CA LEU A 56 14.63 -0.72 -8.03
C LEU A 56 16.07 -1.07 -8.40
N GLU A 57 16.31 -2.26 -8.96
CA GLU A 57 17.64 -2.66 -9.46
C GLU A 57 18.15 -1.67 -10.52
N LYS A 58 19.48 -1.54 -10.63
CA LYS A 58 20.13 -0.64 -11.62
C LYS A 58 19.69 -0.96 -13.06
N SER A 59 19.45 -2.23 -13.34
CA SER A 59 19.02 -2.74 -14.65
C SER A 59 17.84 -3.72 -14.45
N PRO A 60 16.63 -3.20 -14.18
CA PRO A 60 15.50 -4.05 -13.81
C PRO A 60 15.11 -4.91 -15.02
N LYS A 61 15.07 -6.23 -14.82
CA LYS A 61 14.70 -7.18 -15.87
C LYS A 61 13.18 -7.23 -16.02
N ARG A 62 12.73 -7.41 -17.26
CA ARG A 62 11.32 -7.72 -17.55
C ARG A 62 11.00 -9.08 -16.96
N GLN A 63 9.90 -9.18 -16.23
CA GLN A 63 9.41 -10.42 -15.67
C GLN A 63 8.07 -10.77 -16.30
N GLU A 64 7.95 -11.97 -16.88
CA GLU A 64 6.75 -12.38 -17.62
C GLU A 64 5.52 -12.54 -16.75
N TRP A 65 5.72 -12.86 -15.47
CA TRP A 65 4.65 -12.97 -14.49
C TRP A 65 4.03 -11.61 -14.13
N LEU A 66 4.75 -10.51 -14.36
CA LEU A 66 4.32 -9.16 -14.01
C LEU A 66 3.64 -8.50 -15.22
N GLN A 67 2.33 -8.64 -15.29
CA GLN A 67 1.54 -8.10 -16.40
C GLN A 67 0.67 -6.94 -15.93
N ILE A 68 0.53 -5.93 -16.79
CA ILE A 68 -0.30 -4.76 -16.55
C ILE A 68 -1.39 -4.66 -17.60
N GLN A 69 -2.55 -4.14 -17.22
CA GLN A 69 -3.61 -3.79 -18.16
C GLN A 69 -3.48 -2.31 -18.56
N PRO A 70 -3.15 -1.99 -19.83
CA PRO A 70 -3.13 -0.60 -20.30
C PRO A 70 -4.53 0.00 -20.32
N LEU A 71 -4.65 1.32 -20.13
CA LEU A 71 -5.94 2.05 -20.22
C LEU A 71 -6.72 1.77 -21.51
N ASN A 72 -6.01 1.56 -22.63
CA ASN A 72 -6.60 1.42 -23.96
C ASN A 72 -6.72 -0.04 -24.43
N SER A 73 -6.47 -1.03 -23.57
CA SER A 73 -6.54 -2.44 -23.94
C SER A 73 -7.18 -3.28 -22.85
N LYS A 74 -7.99 -4.26 -23.27
CA LYS A 74 -8.53 -5.28 -22.35
C LYS A 74 -7.51 -6.38 -22.05
N GLU A 75 -6.41 -6.46 -22.79
CA GLU A 75 -5.40 -7.50 -22.64
C GLU A 75 -4.27 -7.10 -21.70
N PHE A 76 -3.85 -8.07 -20.87
CA PHE A 76 -2.69 -7.93 -20.00
C PHE A 76 -1.39 -8.05 -20.82
N GLN A 77 -0.51 -7.06 -20.69
CA GLN A 77 0.78 -7.04 -21.36
C GLN A 77 1.91 -7.04 -20.32
N PRO A 78 3.03 -7.76 -20.55
CA PRO A 78 4.10 -7.80 -19.57
C PRO A 78 4.77 -6.43 -19.42
N PHE A 79 4.98 -6.01 -18.17
CA PHE A 79 5.46 -4.68 -17.82
C PHE A 79 6.89 -4.41 -18.29
N ASN A 80 7.16 -3.18 -18.76
CA ASN A 80 8.50 -2.75 -19.16
C ASN A 80 9.09 -1.75 -18.14
N PRO A 81 10.10 -2.17 -17.35
CA PRO A 81 10.64 -1.35 -16.25
C PRO A 81 11.72 -0.34 -16.68
N LYS A 82 12.05 -0.23 -17.98
CA LYS A 82 13.15 0.64 -18.46
C LYS A 82 12.96 2.11 -18.08
N LYS A 83 11.78 2.67 -18.35
CA LYS A 83 11.47 4.11 -18.13
C LYS A 83 10.38 4.33 -17.07
N HIS A 84 9.68 3.27 -16.69
CA HIS A 84 8.55 3.32 -15.78
C HIS A 84 8.83 2.45 -14.55
N ILE A 85 8.13 2.74 -13.47
CA ILE A 85 8.07 1.95 -12.25
C ILE A 85 6.60 1.72 -11.92
N LEU A 86 6.31 0.55 -11.34
CA LEU A 86 4.99 0.28 -10.77
C LEU A 86 5.07 0.58 -9.28
N ILE A 87 4.25 1.49 -8.80
CA ILE A 87 4.16 1.77 -7.37
C ILE A 87 2.75 1.48 -6.88
N LYS A 88 2.64 1.22 -5.59
CA LYS A 88 1.39 1.23 -4.86
C LYS A 88 1.51 2.16 -3.67
N VAL A 89 0.48 2.96 -3.44
CA VAL A 89 0.34 3.81 -2.27
C VAL A 89 -0.52 3.08 -1.26
N GLY A 90 0.01 2.84 -0.08
CA GLY A 90 -0.70 2.17 1.01
C GLY A 90 -0.82 3.08 2.23
N MET A 91 -1.74 2.70 3.12
CA MET A 91 -1.89 3.32 4.44
C MET A 91 -1.78 2.28 5.56
N THR A 92 -1.37 2.75 6.74
CA THR A 92 -1.34 1.94 7.97
C THR A 92 -1.56 2.80 9.19
N ARG A 93 -2.29 2.27 10.19
CA ARG A 93 -2.41 2.88 11.52
C ARG A 93 -1.28 2.47 12.48
N GLY A 94 -0.46 1.51 12.07
CA GLY A 94 0.68 1.00 12.84
C GLY A 94 1.99 1.28 12.12
N SER A 95 2.98 0.42 12.33
CA SER A 95 4.29 0.51 11.65
C SER A 95 4.17 0.15 10.17
N VAL A 96 4.81 0.96 9.31
CA VAL A 96 4.94 0.72 7.86
C VAL A 96 5.70 -0.58 7.60
N GLU A 97 6.79 -0.83 8.32
CA GLU A 97 7.60 -2.05 8.20
C GLU A 97 6.76 -3.31 8.45
N LYS A 98 5.95 -3.32 9.53
CA LYS A 98 5.05 -4.45 9.84
C LYS A 98 4.03 -4.66 8.72
N ARG A 99 3.48 -3.57 8.18
CA ARG A 99 2.49 -3.63 7.10
C ARG A 99 3.09 -4.14 5.80
N VAL A 100 4.30 -3.70 5.46
CA VAL A 100 5.09 -4.20 4.31
C VAL A 100 5.33 -5.70 4.43
N ARG A 101 5.80 -6.19 5.59
CA ARG A 101 6.00 -7.63 5.82
C ARG A 101 4.72 -8.44 5.64
N GLN A 102 3.58 -7.94 6.14
CA GLN A 102 2.29 -8.60 5.93
C GLN A 102 1.96 -8.73 4.44
N TRP A 103 2.18 -7.67 3.65
CA TRP A 103 1.96 -7.71 2.21
C TRP A 103 2.93 -8.65 1.49
N GLN A 104 4.20 -8.71 1.90
CA GLN A 104 5.17 -9.65 1.34
C GLN A 104 4.75 -11.10 1.56
N VAL A 105 4.35 -11.45 2.79
CA VAL A 105 3.84 -12.78 3.13
C VAL A 105 2.57 -13.09 2.35
N GLN A 106 1.67 -12.10 2.24
CA GLN A 106 0.43 -12.28 1.49
C GLN A 106 0.70 -12.50 0.00
N CYS A 107 1.53 -11.71 -0.66
CA CYS A 107 1.74 -11.81 -2.10
C CYS A 107 2.81 -12.86 -2.48
N ASN A 108 3.63 -13.30 -1.52
CA ASN A 108 4.87 -14.06 -1.74
C ASN A 108 5.87 -13.34 -2.67
N HIS A 109 5.89 -12.02 -2.62
CA HIS A 109 6.79 -11.18 -3.41
C HIS A 109 7.55 -10.24 -2.50
N LYS A 110 8.84 -10.05 -2.79
CA LYS A 110 9.64 -9.05 -2.09
C LYS A 110 9.23 -7.65 -2.56
N ILE A 111 8.68 -6.88 -1.63
CA ILE A 111 8.31 -5.48 -1.83
C ILE A 111 9.23 -4.59 -1.00
N VAL A 112 9.51 -3.39 -1.47
CA VAL A 112 10.41 -2.43 -0.82
C VAL A 112 9.74 -1.06 -0.82
N ILE A 113 9.95 -0.30 0.25
CA ILE A 113 9.51 1.10 0.32
C ILE A 113 10.32 1.91 -0.68
N VAL A 114 9.63 2.77 -1.43
CA VAL A 114 10.29 3.72 -2.32
C VAL A 114 10.46 5.02 -1.55
N ASP A 115 11.64 5.22 -0.99
CA ASP A 115 11.98 6.40 -0.19
C ASP A 115 12.24 7.63 -1.11
N PRO A 116 11.70 8.82 -0.80
CA PRO A 116 11.92 10.03 -1.57
C PRO A 116 13.38 10.48 -1.64
N TYR A 117 14.20 10.10 -0.65
CA TYR A 117 15.60 10.47 -0.52
C TYR A 117 16.55 9.36 -0.97
N GLU A 118 16.09 8.11 -1.08
CA GLU A 118 16.90 7.03 -1.66
C GLU A 118 16.89 7.14 -3.21
N HIS A 119 18.07 7.43 -3.78
CA HIS A 119 18.21 7.54 -5.24
C HIS A 119 18.14 6.17 -5.93
N ILE A 120 17.14 5.99 -6.78
CA ILE A 120 17.01 4.84 -7.70
C ILE A 120 18.05 4.97 -8.82
N GLY A 121 19.30 4.60 -8.54
CA GLY A 121 20.38 4.50 -9.53
C GLY A 121 21.65 5.29 -9.21
N SER A 122 22.78 4.55 -9.22
CA SER A 122 24.18 4.97 -9.01
C SER A 122 24.46 5.85 -7.78
N GLN A 123 25.13 5.25 -6.80
CA GLN A 123 25.89 5.96 -5.78
C GLN A 123 27.10 6.63 -6.45
N SER A 124 26.95 7.86 -6.93
CA SER A 124 28.11 8.72 -7.16
C SER A 124 28.48 9.40 -5.83
N LEU A 125 29.71 9.87 -5.70
CA LEU A 125 30.12 10.66 -4.53
C LEU A 125 29.20 11.88 -4.32
N VAL A 126 28.68 12.47 -5.40
CA VAL A 126 27.69 13.56 -5.35
C VAL A 126 26.40 13.11 -4.65
N THR A 127 25.98 11.85 -4.82
CA THR A 127 24.84 11.28 -4.10
C THR A 127 25.08 11.16 -2.60
N MET A 128 26.31 10.86 -2.17
CA MET A 128 26.67 10.81 -0.74
C MET A 128 26.71 12.20 -0.11
N PHE A 129 27.17 13.21 -0.85
CA PHE A 129 27.21 14.59 -0.38
C PHE A 129 25.88 15.35 -0.53
N LYS A 130 24.89 14.82 -1.26
CA LYS A 130 23.52 15.38 -1.29
C LYS A 130 22.81 15.31 0.06
N CYS A 131 23.15 14.33 0.91
CA CYS A 131 22.67 14.27 2.29
C CYS A 131 23.24 15.38 3.19
N LEU A 132 24.15 16.22 2.69
CA LEU A 132 24.59 17.45 3.37
C LEU A 132 23.77 18.68 2.95
N SER A 133 22.88 18.56 1.97
CA SER A 133 21.92 19.61 1.62
C SER A 133 20.67 19.42 2.48
N VAL A 134 20.50 20.28 3.48
CA VAL A 134 19.30 20.36 4.33
C VAL A 134 18.23 21.12 3.54
N GLU A 135 17.62 20.47 2.57
CA GLU A 135 16.31 20.90 2.06
C GLU A 135 15.31 19.81 2.45
N GLU A 136 14.56 20.07 3.53
CA GLU A 136 13.47 19.21 3.97
C GLU A 136 12.33 19.31 2.94
N ASP A 137 12.41 18.50 1.88
CA ASP A 137 11.51 18.62 0.72
C ASP A 137 10.05 18.19 1.00
N TYR A 138 9.73 17.63 2.18
CA TYR A 138 8.37 17.18 2.54
C TYR A 138 8.06 17.34 4.04
N ASN A 139 6.98 18.05 4.36
CA ASN A 139 6.60 18.40 5.74
C ASN A 139 6.17 17.18 6.57
N HIS A 140 5.60 16.16 5.94
CA HIS A 140 5.01 15.02 6.63
C HIS A 140 5.86 13.76 6.55
N TYR A 141 6.94 13.73 5.77
CA TYR A 141 7.71 12.51 5.58
C TYR A 141 8.61 12.21 6.79
N ASN A 142 8.37 11.07 7.42
CA ASN A 142 9.22 10.55 8.49
C ASN A 142 10.19 9.51 7.92
N THR A 143 11.49 9.81 8.00
CA THR A 143 12.58 8.96 7.50
C THR A 143 12.78 7.67 8.31
N ILE A 144 12.45 7.69 9.61
CA ILE A 144 12.58 6.53 10.50
C ILE A 144 11.45 5.53 10.21
N ASP A 145 10.21 6.03 10.16
CA ASP A 145 9.02 5.21 9.89
C ASP A 145 8.82 4.92 8.38
N LYS A 146 9.62 5.55 7.51
CA LYS A 146 9.58 5.44 6.05
C LYS A 146 8.18 5.68 5.47
N GLY A 147 7.54 6.77 5.90
CA GLY A 147 6.18 7.12 5.47
C GLY A 147 5.77 8.54 5.85
N PHE A 148 4.75 9.05 5.17
CA PHE A 148 4.15 10.35 5.41
C PHE A 148 3.15 10.26 6.56
N LYS A 149 3.42 10.99 7.64
CA LYS A 149 2.59 11.02 8.83
C LYS A 149 1.31 11.80 8.55
N CYS A 150 0.18 11.15 8.82
CA CYS A 150 -1.14 11.75 8.69
C CYS A 150 -1.84 11.71 10.04
N SER A 151 -2.22 12.89 10.55
CA SER A 151 -2.77 13.04 11.91
C SER A 151 -4.27 12.76 11.99
N GLN A 152 -4.99 12.88 10.87
CA GLN A 152 -6.44 12.68 10.81
C GLN A 152 -6.91 12.32 9.40
N ASN A 153 -8.10 11.73 9.30
CA ASN A 153 -8.73 11.39 8.02
C ASN A 153 -7.87 10.48 7.10
N LEU A 154 -6.99 9.64 7.66
CA LEU A 154 -6.06 8.77 6.93
C LEU A 154 -6.72 8.05 5.74
N PHE A 155 -7.91 7.48 5.95
CA PHE A 155 -8.61 6.77 4.87
C PHE A 155 -9.05 7.72 3.75
N LYS A 156 -9.59 8.90 4.08
CA LYS A 156 -10.02 9.88 3.06
C LYS A 156 -8.83 10.45 2.29
N VAL A 157 -7.73 10.73 2.99
CA VAL A 157 -6.47 11.19 2.39
C VAL A 157 -5.95 10.17 1.38
N GLU A 158 -5.90 8.89 1.76
CA GLU A 158 -5.43 7.82 0.87
C GLU A 158 -6.32 7.66 -0.37
N GLN A 159 -7.64 7.67 -0.20
CA GLN A 159 -8.59 7.60 -1.31
C GLN A 159 -8.44 8.79 -2.26
N LEU A 160 -8.24 10.00 -1.74
CA LEU A 160 -8.02 11.19 -2.55
C LEU A 160 -6.70 11.10 -3.33
N ILE A 161 -5.63 10.62 -2.70
CA ILE A 161 -4.34 10.37 -3.39
C ILE A 161 -4.53 9.35 -4.51
N HIS A 162 -5.24 8.25 -4.26
CA HIS A 162 -5.51 7.23 -5.27
C HIS A 162 -6.31 7.78 -6.45
N ASN A 163 -7.32 8.60 -6.19
CA ASN A 163 -8.10 9.25 -7.24
C ASN A 163 -7.23 10.19 -8.09
N LYS A 164 -6.47 11.09 -7.45
CA LYS A 164 -5.54 12.00 -8.15
C LYS A 164 -4.50 11.23 -8.98
N LEU A 165 -3.94 10.13 -8.45
CA LEU A 165 -2.99 9.29 -9.18
C LEU A 165 -3.64 8.54 -10.34
N ARG A 166 -4.87 8.07 -10.17
CA ARG A 166 -5.64 7.40 -11.23
C ARG A 166 -5.99 8.38 -12.35
N ASP A 167 -6.33 9.61 -12.03
CA ASP A 167 -6.62 10.64 -13.02
C ASP A 167 -5.36 11.02 -13.81
N GLN A 168 -4.21 11.09 -13.14
CA GLN A 168 -2.96 11.51 -13.75
C GLN A 168 -2.23 10.40 -14.54
N TYR A 169 -2.22 9.17 -14.01
CA TYR A 169 -1.42 8.06 -14.56
C TYR A 169 -2.26 6.87 -15.01
N GLY A 170 -3.55 6.86 -14.72
CA GLY A 170 -4.45 5.75 -14.97
C GLY A 170 -4.26 4.59 -13.99
N ARG A 171 -4.83 3.45 -14.38
CA ARG A 171 -4.66 2.18 -13.67
C ARG A 171 -3.40 1.47 -14.16
N GLY A 172 -2.70 0.82 -13.24
CA GLY A 172 -1.59 -0.09 -13.50
C GLY A 172 -1.85 -1.45 -12.89
N ASP A 173 -3.10 -1.92 -12.89
CA ASP A 173 -3.53 -3.16 -12.25
C ASP A 173 -2.61 -4.32 -12.66
N VAL A 174 -2.11 -5.03 -11.65
CA VAL A 174 -1.08 -6.06 -11.82
C VAL A 174 -1.73 -7.43 -11.75
N HIS A 175 -1.52 -8.22 -12.78
CA HIS A 175 -1.80 -9.65 -12.72
C HIS A 175 -0.57 -10.38 -12.15
N CYS A 176 -0.78 -11.16 -11.09
CA CYS A 176 0.25 -11.90 -10.38
C CYS A 176 -0.07 -13.40 -10.42
N LYS A 177 0.69 -14.12 -11.25
CA LYS A 177 0.55 -15.57 -11.40
C LYS A 177 0.73 -16.32 -10.07
N SER A 178 1.67 -15.93 -9.22
CA SER A 178 1.86 -16.64 -7.94
C SER A 178 0.67 -16.49 -6.98
N CYS A 179 -0.09 -15.40 -7.06
CA CYS A 179 -1.33 -15.27 -6.28
C CYS A 179 -2.46 -16.10 -6.90
N GLU A 180 -2.53 -16.16 -8.23
CA GLU A 180 -3.45 -17.02 -8.97
C GLU A 180 -3.21 -18.51 -8.67
N ASP A 181 -1.96 -18.96 -8.70
CA ASP A 181 -1.54 -20.34 -8.38
C ASP A 181 -1.92 -20.76 -6.95
N GLN A 182 -2.07 -19.79 -6.04
CA GLN A 182 -2.53 -20.00 -4.67
C GLN A 182 -4.06 -19.96 -4.52
N GLY A 183 -4.80 -19.99 -5.63
CA GLY A 183 -6.27 -19.98 -5.67
C GLY A 183 -6.90 -18.63 -5.31
N ARG A 184 -6.16 -17.52 -5.45
CA ARG A 184 -6.68 -16.16 -5.28
C ARG A 184 -6.91 -15.51 -6.63
N SER A 185 -7.54 -14.34 -6.66
CA SER A 185 -7.90 -13.65 -7.91
C SER A 185 -6.72 -13.32 -8.83
N GLY A 186 -5.47 -13.38 -8.36
CA GLY A 186 -4.27 -12.98 -9.10
C GLY A 186 -4.17 -11.47 -9.40
N LEU A 187 -5.31 -10.77 -9.39
CA LEU A 187 -5.43 -9.36 -9.69
C LEU A 187 -5.14 -8.49 -8.47
N HIS A 188 -4.07 -7.71 -8.55
CA HIS A 188 -3.74 -6.67 -7.59
C HIS A 188 -4.14 -5.31 -8.17
N VAL A 189 -5.12 -4.69 -7.54
CA VAL A 189 -5.63 -3.36 -7.88
C VAL A 189 -4.82 -2.24 -7.19
N GLU A 190 -5.01 -1.01 -7.65
CA GLU A 190 -4.40 0.23 -7.09
C GLU A 190 -2.88 0.26 -7.23
N TRP A 191 -2.37 -0.35 -8.29
CA TRP A 191 -1.03 -0.10 -8.77
C TRP A 191 -1.05 1.01 -9.81
N PHE A 192 0.02 1.81 -9.84
CA PHE A 192 0.15 2.95 -10.73
C PHE A 192 1.43 2.82 -11.54
N LYS A 193 1.30 2.94 -12.87
CA LYS A 193 2.44 2.92 -13.80
C LYS A 193 2.99 4.33 -13.96
N ILE A 194 4.08 4.64 -13.28
CA ILE A 194 4.61 6.00 -13.20
C ILE A 194 5.95 6.10 -13.93
N PRO A 195 6.16 7.14 -14.76
CA PRO A 195 7.49 7.43 -15.29
C PRO A 195 8.46 7.67 -14.13
N LYS A 196 9.64 7.05 -14.12
CA LYS A 196 10.62 7.20 -13.01
C LYS A 196 10.95 8.66 -12.68
N LYS A 197 10.94 9.53 -13.70
CA LYS A 197 11.15 10.99 -13.58
C LYS A 197 10.04 11.72 -12.82
N SER A 198 8.83 11.17 -12.79
CA SER A 198 7.65 11.77 -12.15
C SER A 198 7.47 11.32 -10.70
N LEU A 199 8.34 10.46 -10.17
CA LEU A 199 8.22 9.93 -8.81
C LEU A 199 8.25 11.04 -7.75
N LYS A 200 9.10 12.06 -7.92
CA LYS A 200 9.10 13.25 -7.04
C LYS A 200 7.74 13.92 -6.96
N LYS A 201 7.04 14.05 -8.08
CA LYS A 201 5.69 14.65 -8.13
C LYS A 201 4.66 13.84 -7.33
N VAL A 202 4.85 12.52 -7.23
CA VAL A 202 3.99 11.65 -6.40
C VAL A 202 4.18 11.96 -4.92
N TYR A 203 5.42 12.13 -4.46
CA TYR A 203 5.70 12.50 -3.08
C TYR A 203 5.13 13.88 -2.73
N THR A 204 5.34 14.87 -3.61
CA THR A 204 4.74 16.20 -3.43
C THR A 204 3.21 16.12 -3.40
N LEU A 205 2.60 15.29 -4.25
CA LEU A 205 1.15 15.07 -4.26
C LEU A 205 0.65 14.47 -2.94
N ILE A 206 1.38 13.51 -2.38
CA ILE A 206 1.02 12.89 -1.08
C ILE A 206 1.13 13.93 0.03
N ASP A 207 2.25 14.64 0.12
CA ASP A 207 2.53 15.62 1.16
C ASP A 207 1.50 16.76 1.15
N THR A 208 1.28 17.37 -0.02
CA THR A 208 0.27 18.44 -0.19
C THR A 208 -1.16 17.96 0.05
N THR A 209 -1.47 16.68 -0.21
CA THR A 209 -2.79 16.14 0.09
C THR A 209 -2.98 15.90 1.59
N ILE A 210 -1.91 15.65 2.34
CA ILE A 210 -1.97 15.58 3.81
C ILE A 210 -2.15 17.00 4.38
N ASP A 211 -1.42 17.99 3.86
CA ASP A 211 -1.57 19.42 4.24
C ASP A 211 -3.02 19.91 4.17
N GLN A 212 -3.73 19.53 3.10
CA GLN A 212 -5.15 19.89 2.91
C GLN A 212 -6.07 19.39 4.03
N PHE A 213 -5.64 18.41 4.82
CA PHE A 213 -6.42 17.82 5.91
C PHE A 213 -5.83 18.13 7.28
N THR A 214 -4.71 18.85 7.38
CA THR A 214 -4.11 19.29 8.65
C THR A 214 -4.34 20.78 8.92
N ALA A 215 -4.76 21.56 7.92
CA ALA A 215 -5.00 23.00 8.00
C ALA A 215 -6.37 23.43 8.60
N ASP A 216 -7.18 22.47 9.08
CA ASP A 216 -8.46 22.70 9.78
C ASP A 216 -8.34 22.29 11.26
#